data_AF-A0A091F3N5-F1
#
_entry.id   AF-A0A091F3N5-F1
#
_cell.length_a   1.000
_cell.length_b   1.000
_cell.length_c   1.000
_cell.angle_alpha   90.00
_cell.angle_beta   90.00
_cell.angle_gamma   90.00
#
_symmetry.space_group_name_H-M   'P 1'
#
loop_
_entity.id
_entity.type
_entity.pdbx_description
1 polymer ?
#
loop_
_entity_poly.entity_id
_entity_poly.type
_entity_poly.pdbx_seq_one_letter_code
_entity_poly.pdbx_strand_id
1 'polypeptide(L)'
;RAMFTGGMREASQDVIELKGVSAKGLKHIIDFAYSAEVTLDLDCIQDVLGAAVFLQMVPVVELCEEFLKSAMSVETCLNIGQMATTFSLASLKESVDAFTFRHFLQISEEEDFLHLPLERLVFFLQSNKLKSCSEIELFRAAVRWLQFDPGRRASASQVLCHIRFPLTNSWLRIQAMQESRIQFQLNVLRGVVYATGGRNRSGSLASVEKYCPKDNEWTYVCSLKRRTWGHAGATVGDKLYISGGYGISVEDKKALHCYDPATDQWEFKTPMNEPRVLHAMVSANSRIYALGGRMDHVDRCFDVLAVEYYVPETDQWTTVSPMRAGQSEAGCCLLEKKIYIVGGYNWHLNNVTSIVQVYNTETDEWERDLHFPESFAGI
;
A
#
# COMPACT_ATOMS: atom_id res chain seq x y z
N ARG A 1 -23.47 44.55 -23.72
CA ARG A 1 -23.77 45.23 -25.01
C ARG A 1 -24.59 44.32 -25.95
N ALA A 2 -24.10 43.15 -26.37
CA ALA A 2 -24.83 42.24 -27.28
C ALA A 2 -26.27 41.87 -26.83
N MET A 3 -26.51 41.60 -25.54
CA MET A 3 -27.85 41.30 -25.00
C MET A 3 -28.85 42.47 -25.16
N PHE A 4 -28.36 43.71 -25.11
CA PHE A 4 -29.18 44.93 -25.12
C PHE A 4 -29.15 45.64 -26.48
N THR A 5 -28.41 45.11 -27.45
CA THR A 5 -28.27 45.70 -28.78
C THR A 5 -28.26 44.60 -29.84
N GLY A 6 -29.31 44.53 -30.66
CA GLY A 6 -29.38 43.65 -31.83
C GLY A 6 -30.50 42.61 -31.82
N GLY A 7 -31.76 43.05 -31.93
CA GLY A 7 -32.91 42.16 -32.24
C GLY A 7 -33.28 41.11 -31.19
N MET A 8 -32.57 41.07 -30.06
CA MET A 8 -32.84 40.18 -28.93
C MET A 8 -34.10 40.61 -28.20
N ARG A 9 -34.88 39.65 -27.67
CA ARG A 9 -36.16 39.89 -26.99
C ARG A 9 -36.00 40.82 -25.78
N GLU A 10 -34.86 40.72 -25.12
CA GLU A 10 -34.46 41.50 -23.97
C GLU A 10 -34.36 43.00 -24.31
N ALA A 11 -34.06 43.36 -25.57
CA ALA A 11 -33.95 44.76 -25.98
C ALA A 11 -35.28 45.54 -25.95
N SER A 12 -36.42 44.86 -25.92
CA SER A 12 -37.77 45.46 -25.83
C SER A 12 -38.44 45.25 -24.47
N GLN A 13 -37.71 44.75 -23.47
CA GLN A 13 -38.22 44.52 -22.12
C GLN A 13 -37.78 45.63 -21.16
N ASP A 14 -38.69 46.08 -20.31
CA ASP A 14 -38.40 47.08 -19.26
C ASP A 14 -37.60 46.49 -18.08
N VAL A 15 -37.71 45.17 -17.86
CA VAL A 15 -37.03 44.43 -16.78
C VAL A 15 -36.52 43.11 -17.32
N ILE A 16 -35.24 42.81 -17.04
CA ILE A 16 -34.58 41.56 -17.46
C ILE A 16 -34.05 40.85 -16.21
N GLU A 17 -34.37 39.56 -16.11
CA GLU A 17 -33.84 38.68 -15.06
C GLU A 17 -32.54 38.03 -15.52
N LEU A 18 -31.41 38.42 -14.92
CA LEU A 18 -30.11 37.81 -15.19
C LEU A 18 -29.96 36.53 -14.37
N LYS A 19 -30.08 35.38 -15.03
CA LYS A 19 -29.86 34.07 -14.41
C LYS A 19 -28.37 33.73 -14.39
N GLY A 20 -27.86 33.32 -13.23
CA GLY A 20 -26.46 32.90 -13.06
C GLY A 20 -25.52 33.97 -12.48
N VAL A 21 -26.05 35.13 -12.06
CA VAL A 21 -25.27 36.18 -11.38
C VAL A 21 -25.95 36.54 -10.06
N SER A 22 -25.19 36.65 -8.97
CA SER A 22 -25.73 37.09 -7.70
C SER A 22 -25.96 38.61 -7.68
N ALA A 23 -26.98 39.06 -6.97
CA ALA A 23 -27.27 40.49 -6.84
C ALA A 23 -26.10 41.26 -6.19
N LYS A 24 -25.39 40.63 -5.24
CA LYS A 24 -24.20 41.18 -4.60
C LYS A 24 -23.08 41.38 -5.64
N GLY A 25 -22.74 40.33 -6.40
CA GLY A 25 -21.71 40.41 -7.43
C GLY A 25 -22.03 41.44 -8.51
N LEU A 26 -23.27 41.42 -9.02
CA LEU A 26 -23.71 42.36 -10.06
C LEU A 26 -23.61 43.82 -9.61
N LYS A 27 -23.93 44.12 -8.35
CA LYS A 27 -23.80 45.47 -7.79
C LYS A 27 -22.36 45.97 -7.88
N HIS A 28 -21.39 45.18 -7.43
CA HIS A 28 -19.97 45.55 -7.51
C HIS A 28 -19.50 45.74 -8.96
N ILE A 29 -20.00 44.92 -9.90
CA ILE A 29 -19.67 45.07 -11.32
C ILE A 29 -20.23 46.37 -11.90
N ILE A 30 -21.46 46.74 -11.54
CA ILE A 30 -22.07 48.01 -11.95
C ILE A 30 -21.28 49.18 -11.35
N ASP A 31 -20.98 49.14 -10.06
CA ASP A 31 -20.22 50.19 -9.38
C ASP A 31 -18.85 50.38 -10.04
N PHE A 32 -18.16 49.28 -10.38
CA PHE A 32 -16.91 49.32 -11.14
C PHE A 32 -17.08 49.93 -12.54
N ALA A 33 -18.16 49.61 -13.26
CA ALA A 33 -18.39 50.15 -14.59
C ALA A 33 -18.55 51.69 -14.60
N TYR A 34 -19.03 52.28 -13.50
CA TYR A 34 -19.19 53.73 -13.37
C TYR A 34 -18.03 54.43 -12.66
N SER A 35 -17.33 53.77 -11.74
CA SER A 35 -16.28 54.37 -10.92
C SER A 35 -14.85 53.98 -11.31
N ALA A 36 -14.69 52.90 -12.07
CA ALA A 36 -13.40 52.21 -12.28
C ALA A 36 -12.73 51.70 -10.99
N GLU A 37 -13.47 51.63 -9.87
CA GLU A 37 -13.00 51.12 -8.59
C GLU A 37 -13.83 49.89 -8.16
N VAL A 38 -13.18 48.90 -7.54
CA VAL A 38 -13.87 47.72 -6.98
C VAL A 38 -13.32 47.42 -5.59
N THR A 39 -14.21 47.22 -4.62
CA THR A 39 -13.87 46.79 -3.26
C THR A 39 -13.99 45.27 -3.17
N LEU A 40 -12.92 44.63 -2.69
CA LEU A 40 -12.83 43.16 -2.58
C LEU A 40 -12.51 42.77 -1.14
N ASP A 41 -13.22 41.77 -0.65
CA ASP A 41 -13.00 41.09 0.63
C ASP A 41 -13.33 39.60 0.48
N LEU A 42 -12.99 38.77 1.48
CA LEU A 42 -13.24 37.33 1.42
C LEU A 42 -14.74 36.96 1.41
N ASP A 43 -15.62 37.85 1.86
CA ASP A 43 -17.07 37.61 1.91
C ASP A 43 -17.77 37.90 0.58
N CYS A 44 -17.21 38.78 -0.26
CA CYS A 44 -17.79 39.17 -1.55
C CYS A 44 -17.02 38.61 -2.76
N ILE A 45 -15.77 38.20 -2.60
CA ILE A 45 -14.91 37.83 -3.73
C ILE A 45 -15.49 36.75 -4.63
N GLN A 46 -16.17 35.74 -4.08
CA GLN A 46 -16.79 34.69 -4.88
C GLN A 46 -17.94 35.21 -5.73
N ASP A 47 -18.77 36.10 -5.18
CA ASP A 47 -19.88 36.75 -5.89
C ASP A 47 -19.36 37.68 -6.99
N VAL A 48 -18.37 38.50 -6.67
CA VAL A 48 -17.76 39.46 -7.62
C VAL A 48 -17.07 38.73 -8.75
N LEU A 49 -16.26 37.70 -8.43
CA LEU A 49 -15.58 36.89 -9.43
C LEU A 49 -16.59 36.16 -10.34
N GLY A 50 -17.64 35.57 -9.77
CA GLY A 50 -18.69 34.91 -10.55
C GLY A 50 -19.39 35.86 -11.51
N ALA A 51 -19.73 37.07 -11.06
CA ALA A 51 -20.32 38.10 -11.90
C ALA A 51 -19.35 38.59 -12.99
N ALA A 52 -18.08 38.80 -12.66
CA ALA A 52 -17.05 39.25 -13.59
C ALA A 52 -16.81 38.23 -14.70
N VAL A 53 -16.70 36.94 -14.36
CA VAL A 53 -16.54 35.85 -15.33
C VAL A 53 -17.78 35.73 -16.21
N PHE A 54 -18.98 35.77 -15.62
CA PHE A 54 -20.24 35.68 -16.37
C PHE A 54 -20.39 36.81 -17.38
N LEU A 55 -20.07 38.04 -16.97
CA LEU A 55 -20.17 39.24 -17.82
C LEU A 55 -18.92 39.48 -18.69
N GLN A 56 -17.92 38.59 -18.61
CA GLN A 56 -16.65 38.67 -19.34
C GLN A 56 -15.88 39.98 -19.09
N MET A 57 -15.92 40.48 -17.86
CA MET A 57 -15.16 41.67 -17.44
C MET A 57 -13.75 41.29 -16.99
N VAL A 58 -12.88 41.03 -17.97
CA VAL A 58 -11.49 40.58 -17.77
C VAL A 58 -10.71 41.43 -16.75
N PRO A 59 -10.76 42.78 -16.76
CA PRO A 59 -10.02 43.58 -15.77
C PRO A 59 -10.43 43.29 -14.31
N VAL A 60 -11.72 43.00 -14.07
CA VAL A 60 -12.21 42.66 -12.72
C VAL A 60 -11.79 41.24 -12.35
N VAL A 61 -11.76 40.31 -13.31
CA VAL A 61 -11.24 38.95 -13.09
C VAL A 61 -9.76 39.00 -12.70
N GLU A 62 -8.95 39.79 -13.39
CA GLU A 62 -7.52 39.98 -13.08
C GLU A 62 -7.32 40.59 -11.68
N LEU A 63 -8.11 41.60 -11.31
CA LEU A 63 -8.08 42.18 -9.96
C LEU A 63 -8.49 41.17 -8.88
N CYS A 64 -9.52 40.36 -9.13
CA CYS A 64 -9.95 39.29 -8.23
C CYS A 64 -8.85 38.25 -8.07
N GLU A 65 -8.18 37.86 -9.15
CA GLU A 65 -7.08 36.90 -9.13
C GLU A 65 -5.88 37.43 -8.31
N GLU A 66 -5.47 38.67 -8.51
CA GLU A 66 -4.39 39.29 -7.74
C GLU A 66 -4.75 39.42 -6.24
N PHE A 67 -6.00 39.79 -5.94
CA PHE A 67 -6.49 39.79 -4.56
C PHE A 67 -6.40 38.39 -3.94
N LEU A 68 -6.90 37.35 -4.63
CA LEU A 68 -6.86 35.97 -4.14
C LEU A 68 -5.43 35.45 -3.96
N LYS A 69 -4.49 35.82 -4.84
CA LYS A 69 -3.06 35.53 -4.64
C LYS A 69 -2.50 36.20 -3.39
N SER A 70 -2.87 37.46 -3.14
CA SER A 70 -2.41 38.21 -1.97
C SER A 70 -3.01 37.73 -0.64
N ALA A 71 -4.22 37.17 -0.69
CA ALA A 71 -4.96 36.65 0.47
C ALA A 71 -4.64 35.17 0.78
N MET A 72 -3.69 34.55 0.05
CA MET A 72 -3.37 33.13 0.19
C MET A 72 -2.65 32.84 1.51
N SER A 73 -3.29 32.03 2.35
CA SER A 73 -2.78 31.55 3.63
C SER A 73 -3.04 30.05 3.78
N VAL A 74 -2.56 29.43 4.87
CA VAL A 74 -2.86 28.03 5.19
C VAL A 74 -4.38 27.79 5.33
N GLU A 75 -5.10 28.77 5.88
CA GLU A 75 -6.53 28.71 6.14
C GLU A 75 -7.37 28.95 4.88
N THR A 76 -6.89 29.77 3.93
CA THR A 76 -7.68 30.19 2.76
C THR A 76 -7.35 29.41 1.49
N CYS A 77 -6.17 28.77 1.38
CA CYS A 77 -5.66 28.28 0.10
C CYS A 77 -6.55 27.21 -0.56
N LEU A 78 -7.18 26.33 0.21
CA LEU A 78 -8.03 25.27 -0.34
C LEU A 78 -9.32 25.83 -0.94
N ASN A 79 -9.94 26.79 -0.26
CA ASN A 79 -11.12 27.51 -0.76
C ASN A 79 -10.79 28.33 -2.00
N ILE A 80 -9.65 29.04 -2.00
CA ILE A 80 -9.13 29.75 -3.18
C ILE A 80 -8.89 28.76 -4.35
N GLY A 81 -8.35 27.57 -4.06
CA GLY A 81 -8.15 26.51 -5.06
C GLY A 81 -9.45 25.96 -5.64
N GLN A 82 -10.49 25.85 -4.82
CA GLN A 82 -11.83 25.48 -5.28
C GLN A 82 -12.37 26.56 -6.23
N MET A 83 -12.29 27.84 -5.85
CA MET A 83 -12.68 28.96 -6.72
C MET A 83 -11.92 28.96 -8.04
N ALA A 84 -10.59 28.78 -8.00
CA ALA A 84 -9.76 28.71 -9.20
C ALA A 84 -10.21 27.58 -10.14
N THR A 85 -10.65 26.45 -9.59
CA THR A 85 -11.18 25.33 -10.36
C THR A 85 -12.57 25.65 -10.92
N THR A 86 -13.48 26.17 -10.11
CA THR A 86 -14.85 26.54 -10.50
C THR A 86 -14.87 27.56 -11.64
N PHE A 87 -14.01 28.57 -11.57
CA PHE A 87 -13.94 29.66 -12.55
C PHE A 87 -12.86 29.43 -13.64
N SER A 88 -12.20 28.26 -13.66
CA SER A 88 -11.17 27.90 -14.64
C SER A 88 -9.98 28.88 -14.71
N LEU A 89 -9.54 29.40 -13.56
CA LEU A 89 -8.43 30.34 -13.44
C LEU A 89 -7.09 29.58 -13.34
N ALA A 90 -6.44 29.33 -14.49
CA ALA A 90 -5.23 28.50 -14.57
C ALA A 90 -4.03 29.07 -13.77
N SER A 91 -3.77 30.38 -13.87
CA SER A 91 -2.65 31.04 -13.18
C SER A 91 -2.84 31.05 -11.66
N LEU A 92 -4.06 31.30 -11.18
CA LEU A 92 -4.40 31.18 -9.76
C LEU A 92 -4.22 29.75 -9.26
N LYS A 93 -4.70 28.75 -10.03
CA LYS A 93 -4.56 27.34 -9.67
C LYS A 93 -3.10 26.91 -9.53
N GLU A 94 -2.24 27.35 -10.45
CA GLU A 94 -0.79 27.09 -10.35
C GLU A 94 -0.18 27.71 -9.09
N SER A 95 -0.61 28.94 -8.74
CA SER A 95 -0.17 29.63 -7.53
C SER A 95 -0.62 28.88 -6.26
N VAL A 96 -1.88 28.42 -6.22
CA VAL A 96 -2.42 27.62 -5.11
C VAL A 96 -1.70 26.29 -4.98
N ASP A 97 -1.43 25.59 -6.09
CA ASP A 97 -0.70 24.32 -6.08
C ASP A 97 0.73 24.51 -5.56
N ALA A 98 1.43 25.56 -6.01
CA ALA A 98 2.77 25.89 -5.55
C ALA A 98 2.80 26.20 -4.04
N PHE A 99 1.82 26.96 -3.54
CA PHE A 99 1.68 27.24 -2.12
C PHE A 99 1.38 25.97 -1.32
N THR A 100 0.45 25.15 -1.82
CA THR A 100 0.07 23.88 -1.18
C THR A 100 1.26 22.93 -1.09
N PHE A 101 2.09 22.80 -2.12
CA PHE A 101 3.31 21.98 -2.05
C PHE A 101 4.29 22.46 -0.96
N ARG A 102 4.38 23.77 -0.73
CA ARG A 102 5.30 24.35 0.26
C ARG A 102 4.78 24.17 1.69
N HIS A 103 3.47 24.33 1.88
CA HIS A 103 2.79 24.36 3.19
C HIS A 103 1.94 23.11 3.47
N PHE A 104 2.15 22.02 2.72
CA PHE A 104 1.28 20.84 2.74
C PHE A 104 1.01 20.30 4.14
N LEU A 105 2.05 20.18 4.98
CA LEU A 105 1.88 19.66 6.34
C LEU A 105 0.93 20.51 7.17
N GLN A 106 1.09 21.83 7.13
CA GLN A 106 0.23 22.78 7.87
C GLN A 106 -1.20 22.69 7.35
N ILE A 107 -1.37 22.69 6.03
CA ILE A 107 -2.68 22.56 5.38
C ILE A 107 -3.32 21.21 5.73
N SER A 108 -2.54 20.15 5.86
CA SER A 108 -3.04 18.80 6.17
C SER A 108 -3.60 18.65 7.58
N GLU A 109 -3.38 19.65 8.47
CA GLU A 109 -3.97 19.73 9.80
C GLU A 109 -5.29 20.52 9.83
N GLU A 110 -5.58 21.31 8.80
CA GLU A 110 -6.84 22.07 8.68
C GLU A 110 -8.06 21.16 8.45
N GLU A 111 -9.27 21.64 8.76
CA GLU A 111 -10.52 20.89 8.53
C GLU A 111 -10.86 20.80 7.03
N ASP A 112 -10.62 21.88 6.27
CA ASP A 112 -10.90 21.94 4.83
C ASP A 112 -10.13 20.88 4.05
N PHE A 113 -8.98 20.42 4.55
CA PHE A 113 -8.22 19.32 3.96
C PHE A 113 -9.02 18.02 3.92
N LEU A 114 -9.88 17.78 4.90
CA LEU A 114 -10.72 16.57 4.97
C LEU A 114 -11.79 16.55 3.88
N HIS A 115 -12.13 17.71 3.32
CA HIS A 115 -13.07 17.89 2.22
C HIS A 115 -12.40 17.85 0.83
N LEU A 116 -11.07 17.71 0.77
CA LEU A 116 -10.34 17.63 -0.49
C LEU A 116 -10.83 16.44 -1.35
N PRO A 117 -11.10 16.63 -2.65
CA PRO A 117 -11.42 15.52 -3.54
C PRO A 117 -10.27 14.51 -3.65
N LEU A 118 -10.59 13.23 -3.85
CA LEU A 118 -9.61 12.14 -3.98
C LEU A 118 -8.53 12.43 -5.04
N GLU A 119 -8.95 12.92 -6.21
CA GLU A 119 -8.07 13.26 -7.33
C GLU A 119 -7.02 14.32 -6.93
N ARG A 120 -7.42 15.28 -6.09
CA ARG A 120 -6.54 16.33 -5.61
C ARG A 120 -5.58 15.82 -4.54
N LEU A 121 -6.02 14.95 -3.63
CA LEU A 121 -5.13 14.32 -2.65
C LEU A 121 -4.05 13.49 -3.35
N VAL A 122 -4.47 12.64 -4.29
CA VAL A 122 -3.58 11.80 -5.09
C VAL A 122 -2.60 12.66 -5.89
N PHE A 123 -3.07 13.77 -6.49
CA PHE A 123 -2.22 14.72 -7.19
C PHE A 123 -1.07 15.26 -6.34
N PHE A 124 -1.33 15.57 -5.06
CA PHE A 124 -0.28 16.02 -4.15
C PHE A 124 0.64 14.88 -3.73
N LEU A 125 0.09 13.74 -3.28
CA LEU A 125 0.88 12.62 -2.75
C LEU A 125 1.79 11.96 -3.80
N GLN A 126 1.37 11.91 -5.07
CA GLN A 126 2.21 11.36 -6.14
C GLN A 126 3.38 12.27 -6.53
N SER A 127 3.40 13.52 -6.07
CA SER A 127 4.35 14.54 -6.51
C SER A 127 5.65 14.51 -5.72
N ASN A 128 6.78 14.57 -6.42
CA ASN A 128 8.11 14.76 -5.84
C ASN A 128 8.37 16.18 -5.30
N LYS A 129 7.37 17.08 -5.37
CA LYS A 129 7.51 18.48 -4.91
C LYS A 129 7.31 18.64 -3.39
N LEU A 130 6.75 17.64 -2.70
CA LEU A 130 6.56 17.62 -1.25
C LEU A 130 7.88 17.40 -0.49
N LYS A 131 8.77 18.39 -0.53
CA LYS A 131 10.10 18.30 0.08
C LYS A 131 10.13 18.66 1.57
N SER A 132 9.10 19.35 2.07
CA SER A 132 8.99 19.79 3.46
C SER A 132 8.35 18.75 4.39
N CYS A 133 7.97 17.58 3.86
CA CYS A 133 7.27 16.53 4.59
C CYS A 133 8.08 15.23 4.55
N SER A 134 8.17 14.55 5.68
CA SER A 134 8.60 13.16 5.75
C SER A 134 7.48 12.23 5.29
N GLU A 135 7.84 11.04 4.81
CA GLU A 135 6.85 10.04 4.35
C GLU A 135 5.90 9.59 5.46
N ILE A 136 6.33 9.66 6.73
CA ILE A 136 5.46 9.34 7.87
C ILE A 136 4.41 10.43 8.11
N GLU A 137 4.73 11.69 7.84
CA GLU A 137 3.78 12.80 7.90
C GLU A 137 2.77 12.71 6.75
N LEU A 138 3.23 12.40 5.54
CA LEU A 138 2.34 12.15 4.39
C LEU A 138 1.40 10.98 4.66
N PHE A 139 1.90 9.90 5.26
CA PHE A 139 1.09 8.77 5.70
C PHE A 139 0.00 9.20 6.69
N ARG A 140 0.35 9.99 7.71
CA ARG A 140 -0.61 10.49 8.71
C ARG A 140 -1.69 11.37 8.07
N ALA A 141 -1.31 12.29 7.20
CA ALA A 141 -2.25 13.13 6.45
C ALA A 141 -3.22 12.29 5.60
N ALA A 142 -2.69 11.31 4.86
CA ALA A 142 -3.48 10.40 4.05
C ALA A 142 -4.46 9.57 4.91
N VAL A 143 -4.00 9.02 6.04
CA VAL A 143 -4.83 8.25 6.96
C VAL A 143 -5.91 9.13 7.59
N ARG A 144 -5.59 10.35 8.01
CA ARG A 144 -6.55 11.32 8.55
C ARG A 144 -7.68 11.58 7.55
N TRP A 145 -7.33 11.82 6.28
CA TRP A 145 -8.30 12.02 5.21
C TRP A 145 -9.15 10.76 4.92
N LEU A 146 -8.54 9.57 4.93
CA LEU A 146 -9.24 8.29 4.73
C LEU A 146 -10.18 7.93 5.88
N GLN A 147 -9.84 8.31 7.11
CA GLN A 147 -10.63 8.02 8.30
C GLN A 147 -11.83 8.95 8.47
N PHE A 148 -11.77 10.16 7.90
CA PHE A 148 -12.86 11.15 7.97
C PHE A 148 -14.18 10.64 7.39
N ASP A 149 -14.13 9.90 6.27
CA ASP A 149 -15.30 9.31 5.65
C ASP A 149 -15.10 7.79 5.47
N PRO A 150 -15.91 6.96 6.16
CA PRO A 150 -15.85 5.51 6.05
C PRO A 150 -15.91 4.96 4.62
N GLY A 151 -16.58 5.66 3.69
CA GLY A 151 -16.69 5.29 2.28
C GLY A 151 -15.36 5.33 1.53
N ARG A 152 -14.40 6.15 2.01
CA ARG A 152 -13.07 6.31 1.38
C ARG A 152 -12.16 5.11 1.61
N ARG A 153 -12.51 4.17 2.50
CA ARG A 153 -11.71 2.95 2.73
C ARG A 153 -11.50 2.14 1.45
N ALA A 154 -12.46 2.15 0.53
CA ALA A 154 -12.31 1.50 -0.77
C ALA A 154 -11.20 2.11 -1.64
N SER A 155 -10.89 3.39 -1.43
CA SER A 155 -9.83 4.14 -2.13
C SER A 155 -8.48 4.12 -1.40
N ALA A 156 -8.37 3.42 -0.26
CA ALA A 156 -7.14 3.41 0.54
C ALA A 156 -5.92 2.91 -0.26
N SER A 157 -6.09 1.90 -1.12
CA SER A 157 -5.02 1.40 -1.98
C SER A 157 -4.53 2.45 -2.98
N GLN A 158 -5.45 3.26 -3.54
CA GLN A 158 -5.14 4.33 -4.49
C GLN A 158 -4.43 5.51 -3.83
N VAL A 159 -4.70 5.78 -2.56
CA VAL A 159 -4.04 6.86 -1.81
C VAL A 159 -2.67 6.39 -1.28
N LEU A 160 -2.63 5.25 -0.60
CA LEU A 160 -1.46 4.78 0.13
C LEU A 160 -0.35 4.24 -0.79
N CYS A 161 -0.63 3.88 -2.03
CA CYS A 161 0.41 3.46 -2.99
C CYS A 161 1.39 4.59 -3.35
N HIS A 162 1.03 5.84 -3.06
CA HIS A 162 1.91 7.01 -3.25
C HIS A 162 2.80 7.30 -2.04
N ILE A 163 2.57 6.64 -0.91
CA ILE A 163 3.41 6.75 0.29
C ILE A 163 4.59 5.79 0.18
N ARG A 164 5.80 6.31 0.32
CA ARG A 164 7.04 5.52 0.25
C ARG A 164 7.38 5.00 1.64
N PHE A 165 6.66 3.97 2.07
CA PHE A 165 6.91 3.30 3.35
C PHE A 165 8.39 2.93 3.62
N PRO A 166 9.23 2.52 2.64
CA PRO A 166 10.65 2.27 2.91
C PRO A 166 11.44 3.51 3.38
N LEU A 167 10.95 4.72 3.09
CA LEU A 167 11.55 5.99 3.51
C LEU A 167 10.94 6.52 4.83
N THR A 168 9.89 5.88 5.36
CA THR A 168 9.44 6.15 6.73
C THR A 168 10.48 5.58 7.67
N ASN A 169 11.48 6.38 8.07
CA ASN A 169 12.56 5.97 8.97
C ASN A 169 12.08 5.79 10.42
N SER A 170 10.90 5.20 10.58
CA SER A 170 10.18 5.06 11.85
C SER A 170 9.48 3.71 11.86
N TRP A 171 9.77 2.92 12.88
CA TRP A 171 9.04 1.68 13.15
C TRP A 171 7.77 2.00 13.93
N LEU A 172 6.64 1.53 13.42
CA LEU A 172 5.36 1.59 14.13
C LEU A 172 5.20 0.31 14.95
N ARG A 173 5.08 0.46 16.27
CA ARG A 173 4.84 -0.66 17.16
C ARG A 173 3.38 -1.10 17.04
N ILE A 174 3.17 -2.31 16.54
CA ILE A 174 1.87 -2.98 16.56
C ILE A 174 1.73 -3.84 17.81
N GLN A 175 0.53 -4.40 18.02
CA GLN A 175 0.26 -5.31 19.11
C GLN A 175 1.20 -6.52 19.05
N ALA A 176 1.78 -6.88 20.20
CA ALA A 176 2.63 -8.05 20.31
C ALA A 176 1.79 -9.34 20.24
N MET A 177 2.36 -10.40 19.65
CA MET A 177 1.80 -11.75 19.75
C MET A 177 1.61 -12.13 21.23
N GLN A 178 0.61 -12.96 21.50
CA GLN A 178 0.33 -13.44 22.85
C GLN A 178 1.42 -14.40 23.34
N GLU A 179 2.04 -15.15 22.42
CA GLU A 179 3.18 -16.01 22.72
C GLU A 179 4.44 -15.54 21.98
N SER A 180 5.58 -15.50 22.68
CA SER A 180 6.88 -15.26 22.03
C SER A 180 7.28 -16.49 21.20
N ARG A 181 7.84 -16.29 20.01
CA ARG A 181 8.20 -17.36 19.05
C ARG A 181 9.47 -16.98 18.28
N ILE A 182 10.31 -17.97 17.97
CA ILE A 182 11.39 -17.90 16.98
C ILE A 182 11.24 -19.07 15.99
N GLN A 183 11.79 -18.93 14.78
CA GLN A 183 11.71 -19.95 13.72
C GLN A 183 10.27 -20.44 13.47
N PHE A 184 9.33 -19.51 13.54
CA PHE A 184 7.93 -19.66 13.18
C PHE A 184 7.72 -19.11 11.77
N GLN A 185 6.58 -19.40 11.16
CA GLN A 185 6.26 -18.87 9.83
C GLN A 185 5.15 -17.81 9.93
N LEU A 186 5.35 -16.70 9.22
CA LEU A 186 4.31 -15.70 8.93
C LEU A 186 3.75 -15.88 7.52
N ASN A 187 2.43 -15.87 7.39
CA ASN A 187 1.76 -15.85 6.09
C ASN A 187 0.56 -14.90 6.11
N VAL A 188 0.31 -14.24 4.98
CA VAL A 188 -0.86 -13.37 4.79
C VAL A 188 -1.95 -14.15 4.05
N LEU A 189 -3.14 -14.20 4.61
CA LEU A 189 -4.32 -14.83 4.01
C LEU A 189 -5.54 -13.94 4.22
N ARG A 190 -6.20 -13.53 3.13
CA ARG A 190 -7.39 -12.64 3.16
C ARG A 190 -7.18 -11.37 4.01
N GLY A 191 -5.99 -10.77 3.93
CA GLY A 191 -5.64 -9.54 4.65
C GLY A 191 -5.36 -9.71 6.15
N VAL A 192 -5.31 -10.95 6.64
CA VAL A 192 -4.96 -11.31 8.01
C VAL A 192 -3.58 -11.98 8.01
N VAL A 193 -2.76 -11.68 9.02
CA VAL A 193 -1.43 -12.29 9.16
C VAL A 193 -1.53 -13.48 10.12
N TYR A 194 -1.03 -14.64 9.74
CA TYR A 194 -1.01 -15.84 10.57
C TYR A 194 0.43 -16.15 11.00
N ALA A 195 0.64 -16.33 12.30
CA ALA A 195 1.88 -16.82 12.90
C ALA A 195 1.68 -18.28 13.31
N THR A 196 2.42 -19.20 12.69
CA THR A 196 2.26 -20.65 12.90
C THR A 196 3.47 -21.25 13.60
N GLY A 197 3.22 -22.00 14.69
CA GLY A 197 4.23 -22.83 15.35
C GLY A 197 5.42 -22.04 15.89
N GLY A 198 6.63 -22.54 15.63
CA GLY A 198 7.89 -22.01 16.12
C GLY A 198 8.33 -22.62 17.44
N ARG A 199 9.28 -21.97 18.10
CA ARG A 199 9.73 -22.37 19.43
C ARG A 199 10.01 -21.17 20.31
N ASN A 200 10.00 -21.40 21.61
CA ASN A 200 10.41 -20.43 22.61
C ASN A 200 11.21 -21.11 23.72
N ARG A 201 11.41 -20.41 24.85
CA ARG A 201 12.16 -20.93 26.00
C ARG A 201 11.51 -22.20 26.60
N SER A 202 10.21 -22.38 26.44
CA SER A 202 9.46 -23.53 26.94
C SER A 202 9.49 -24.74 25.99
N GLY A 203 9.95 -24.55 24.76
CA GLY A 203 10.06 -25.61 23.75
C GLY A 203 9.36 -25.28 22.44
N SER A 204 9.07 -26.31 21.64
CA SER A 204 8.39 -26.20 20.35
C SER A 204 6.88 -25.96 20.54
N LEU A 205 6.31 -25.13 19.67
CA LEU A 205 4.95 -24.64 19.76
C LEU A 205 4.06 -25.26 18.68
N ALA A 206 2.81 -25.52 19.05
CA ALA A 206 1.75 -25.89 18.11
C ALA A 206 0.73 -24.76 17.92
N SER A 207 0.74 -23.77 18.79
CA SER A 207 -0.17 -22.63 18.78
C SER A 207 -0.05 -21.84 17.47
N VAL A 208 -1.19 -21.34 17.02
CA VAL A 208 -1.32 -20.49 15.83
C VAL A 208 -2.10 -19.26 16.24
N GLU A 209 -1.59 -18.10 15.85
CA GLU A 209 -2.21 -16.82 16.13
C GLU A 209 -2.47 -16.09 14.81
N LYS A 210 -3.59 -15.37 14.74
CA LYS A 210 -3.91 -14.48 13.62
C LYS A 210 -3.96 -13.04 14.08
N TYR A 211 -3.39 -12.14 13.30
CA TYR A 211 -3.39 -10.70 13.50
C TYR A 211 -4.34 -10.02 12.52
N CYS A 212 -5.31 -9.28 13.05
CA CYS A 212 -6.18 -8.42 12.25
C CYS A 212 -5.61 -6.99 12.24
N PRO A 213 -5.11 -6.47 11.11
CA PRO A 213 -4.58 -5.10 11.05
C PRO A 213 -5.62 -4.02 11.34
N LYS A 214 -6.92 -4.32 11.14
CA LYS A 214 -8.02 -3.38 11.42
C LYS A 214 -8.19 -3.14 12.91
N ASP A 215 -8.03 -4.20 13.70
CA ASP A 215 -8.28 -4.18 15.15
C ASP A 215 -6.98 -4.04 15.94
N ASN A 216 -5.82 -4.17 15.28
CA ASN A 216 -4.50 -4.25 15.89
C ASN A 216 -4.48 -5.30 17.02
N GLU A 217 -5.00 -6.49 16.74
CA GLU A 217 -5.19 -7.54 17.74
C GLU A 217 -4.71 -8.90 17.21
N TRP A 218 -4.03 -9.65 18.09
CA TRP A 218 -3.69 -11.06 17.89
C TRP A 218 -4.70 -11.95 18.61
N THR A 219 -5.25 -12.93 17.91
CA THR A 219 -6.17 -13.94 18.47
C THR A 219 -5.70 -15.34 18.14
N TYR A 220 -5.88 -16.29 19.06
CA TYR A 220 -5.61 -17.70 18.78
C TYR A 220 -6.62 -18.27 17.80
N VAL A 221 -6.14 -19.18 16.96
CA VAL A 221 -6.95 -20.07 16.12
C VAL A 221 -6.58 -21.52 16.40
N CYS A 222 -7.20 -22.46 15.69
CA CYS A 222 -6.91 -23.88 15.83
C CYS A 222 -5.40 -24.14 15.73
N SER A 223 -4.90 -24.82 16.75
CA SER A 223 -3.48 -25.16 16.84
C SER A 223 -3.12 -26.28 15.87
N LEU A 224 -1.85 -26.33 15.49
CA LEU A 224 -1.29 -27.43 14.71
C LEU A 224 -1.47 -28.76 15.45
N LYS A 225 -1.73 -29.83 14.69
CA LYS A 225 -1.81 -31.19 15.24
C LYS A 225 -0.48 -31.67 15.83
N ARG A 226 0.63 -31.07 15.40
CA ARG A 226 1.98 -31.36 15.90
C ARG A 226 2.74 -30.04 16.07
N ARG A 227 3.49 -29.93 17.16
CA ARG A 227 4.42 -28.82 17.37
C ARG A 227 5.53 -28.87 16.33
N THR A 228 5.88 -27.74 15.73
CA THR A 228 6.93 -27.66 14.70
C THR A 228 7.63 -26.30 14.72
N TRP A 229 8.88 -26.26 14.28
CA TRP A 229 9.67 -25.04 14.10
C TRP A 229 10.68 -25.21 12.96
N GLY A 230 11.06 -24.10 12.33
CA GLY A 230 11.86 -24.14 11.11
C GLY A 230 11.13 -24.78 9.93
N HIS A 231 9.80 -24.86 10.00
CA HIS A 231 8.94 -25.17 8.87
C HIS A 231 8.81 -23.95 7.96
N ALA A 232 8.30 -24.17 6.75
CA ALA A 232 7.94 -23.10 5.84
C ALA A 232 6.43 -23.11 5.60
N GLY A 233 5.90 -22.03 5.02
CA GLY A 233 4.49 -21.96 4.67
C GLY A 233 4.18 -21.01 3.54
N ALA A 234 3.08 -21.27 2.85
CA ALA A 234 2.58 -20.48 1.74
C ALA A 234 1.04 -20.52 1.66
N THR A 235 0.45 -19.58 0.94
CA THR A 235 -1.01 -19.46 0.80
C THR A 235 -1.44 -19.64 -0.66
N VAL A 236 -2.37 -20.55 -0.90
CA VAL A 236 -2.96 -20.79 -2.23
C VAL A 236 -4.48 -20.80 -2.11
N GLY A 237 -5.13 -20.03 -2.97
CA GLY A 237 -6.55 -19.78 -2.88
C GLY A 237 -6.90 -19.19 -1.51
N ASP A 238 -7.80 -19.87 -0.80
CA ASP A 238 -8.31 -19.46 0.51
C ASP A 238 -7.75 -20.25 1.69
N LYS A 239 -6.64 -20.98 1.46
CA LYS A 239 -6.06 -21.89 2.45
C LYS A 239 -4.60 -21.56 2.71
N LEU A 240 -4.16 -21.87 3.92
CA LEU A 240 -2.77 -21.76 4.36
C LEU A 240 -2.14 -23.15 4.41
N TYR A 241 -0.91 -23.27 3.93
CA TYR A 241 -0.17 -24.52 3.94
C TYR A 241 1.15 -24.33 4.68
N ILE A 242 1.53 -25.32 5.49
CA ILE A 242 2.87 -25.39 6.07
C ILE A 242 3.48 -26.75 5.81
N SER A 243 4.78 -26.82 5.57
CA SER A 243 5.48 -28.09 5.39
C SER A 243 6.78 -28.18 6.17
N GLY A 244 7.15 -29.42 6.49
CA GLY A 244 8.43 -29.79 7.09
C GLY A 244 8.69 -29.19 8.47
N GLY A 245 9.97 -28.94 8.74
CA GLY A 245 10.45 -28.43 10.01
C GLY A 245 10.76 -29.52 11.04
N TYR A 246 11.22 -29.08 12.20
CA TYR A 246 11.54 -29.95 13.33
C TYR A 246 10.29 -30.23 14.16
N GLY A 247 9.81 -31.48 14.08
CA GLY A 247 8.73 -31.99 14.91
C GLY A 247 9.18 -32.98 15.98
N ILE A 248 8.30 -33.94 16.28
CA ILE A 248 8.55 -35.04 17.22
C ILE A 248 9.20 -36.23 16.50
N SER A 249 8.78 -36.46 15.25
CA SER A 249 9.22 -37.58 14.41
C SER A 249 10.03 -37.09 13.21
N VAL A 250 10.85 -37.97 12.65
CA VAL A 250 11.54 -37.74 11.37
C VAL A 250 10.53 -37.49 10.24
N GLU A 251 9.36 -38.13 10.30
CA GLU A 251 8.28 -37.95 9.31
C GLU A 251 7.71 -36.52 9.28
N ASP A 252 7.86 -35.76 10.38
CA ASP A 252 7.39 -34.37 10.43
C ASP A 252 8.15 -33.47 9.46
N LYS A 253 9.38 -33.85 9.07
CA LYS A 253 10.19 -33.11 8.09
C LYS A 253 9.62 -33.18 6.67
N LYS A 254 8.68 -34.10 6.40
CA LYS A 254 8.00 -34.23 5.11
C LYS A 254 6.55 -33.79 5.16
N ALA A 255 5.96 -33.71 6.35
CA ALA A 255 4.54 -33.47 6.52
C ALA A 255 4.09 -32.16 5.86
N LEU A 256 2.94 -32.20 5.19
CA LEU A 256 2.24 -31.03 4.68
C LEU A 256 0.93 -30.89 5.45
N HIS A 257 0.71 -29.72 6.02
CA HIS A 257 -0.52 -29.36 6.71
C HIS A 257 -1.25 -28.26 5.94
N CYS A 258 -2.57 -28.35 5.90
CA CYS A 258 -3.44 -27.36 5.29
C CYS A 258 -4.43 -26.84 6.34
N TYR A 259 -4.52 -25.52 6.48
CA TYR A 259 -5.47 -24.83 7.32
C TYR A 259 -6.58 -24.20 6.50
N ASP A 260 -7.82 -24.46 6.93
CA ASP A 260 -9.01 -23.82 6.42
C ASP A 260 -9.54 -22.80 7.44
N PRO A 261 -9.43 -21.49 7.15
CA PRO A 261 -9.96 -20.46 8.04
C PRO A 261 -11.49 -20.48 8.20
N ALA A 262 -12.23 -21.10 7.28
CA ALA A 262 -13.69 -21.16 7.35
C ALA A 262 -14.18 -22.18 8.38
N THR A 263 -13.44 -23.28 8.57
CA THR A 263 -13.76 -24.32 9.55
C THR A 263 -12.90 -24.24 10.80
N ASP A 264 -11.84 -23.42 10.79
CA ASP A 264 -10.82 -23.33 11.83
C ASP A 264 -10.23 -24.72 12.13
N GLN A 265 -9.80 -25.43 11.09
CA GLN A 265 -9.26 -26.78 11.20
C GLN A 265 -8.02 -26.98 10.35
N TRP A 266 -7.15 -27.86 10.85
CA TRP A 266 -5.96 -28.36 10.15
C TRP A 266 -6.18 -29.76 9.60
N GLU A 267 -5.74 -30.01 8.38
CA GLU A 267 -5.72 -31.31 7.73
C GLU A 267 -4.30 -31.70 7.32
N PHE A 268 -4.01 -32.99 7.31
CA PHE A 268 -2.81 -33.51 6.67
C PHE A 268 -3.08 -33.67 5.17
N LYS A 269 -2.08 -33.35 4.36
CA LYS A 269 -2.05 -33.56 2.91
C LYS A 269 -0.89 -34.50 2.56
N THR A 270 -0.76 -34.84 1.28
CA THR A 270 0.35 -35.67 0.81
C THR A 270 1.69 -35.04 1.22
N PRO A 271 2.58 -35.79 1.89
CA PRO A 271 3.87 -35.27 2.34
C PRO A 271 4.79 -34.99 1.14
N MET A 272 5.75 -34.08 1.32
CA MET A 272 6.82 -33.82 0.35
C MET A 272 7.57 -35.11 0.00
N ASN A 273 8.27 -35.10 -1.14
CA ASN A 273 9.17 -36.18 -1.53
C ASN A 273 10.43 -36.17 -0.67
N GLU A 274 11.02 -34.98 -0.47
CA GLU A 274 12.24 -34.80 0.32
C GLU A 274 11.93 -34.23 1.71
N PRO A 275 12.57 -34.73 2.79
CA PRO A 275 12.49 -34.11 4.12
C PRO A 275 13.23 -32.78 4.15
N ARG A 276 12.58 -31.74 4.67
CA ARG A 276 13.13 -30.38 4.70
C ARG A 276 12.95 -29.72 6.06
N VAL A 277 13.98 -28.98 6.44
CA VAL A 277 13.93 -28.03 7.56
C VAL A 277 14.64 -26.75 7.13
N LEU A 278 14.14 -25.59 7.59
CA LEU A 278 14.65 -24.26 7.26
C LEU A 278 14.67 -23.99 5.75
N HIS A 279 13.74 -24.61 5.03
CA HIS A 279 13.49 -24.38 3.62
C HIS A 279 12.57 -23.17 3.41
N ALA A 280 12.36 -22.82 2.15
CA ALA A 280 11.40 -21.83 1.75
C ALA A 280 10.18 -22.47 1.08
N MET A 281 9.02 -21.83 1.24
CA MET A 281 7.82 -22.12 0.46
C MET A 281 7.27 -20.85 -0.15
N VAL A 282 6.80 -20.95 -1.40
CA VAL A 282 6.16 -19.83 -2.10
C VAL A 282 5.10 -20.33 -3.05
N SER A 283 4.04 -19.55 -3.20
CA SER A 283 2.94 -19.86 -4.09
C SER A 283 3.12 -19.18 -5.45
N ALA A 284 2.94 -19.92 -6.53
CA ALA A 284 2.99 -19.41 -7.90
C ALA A 284 2.06 -20.23 -8.80
N ASN A 285 1.23 -19.57 -9.62
CA ASN A 285 0.32 -20.22 -10.58
C ASN A 285 -0.54 -21.34 -9.94
N SER A 286 -1.16 -21.06 -8.79
CA SER A 286 -1.95 -22.03 -8.00
C SER A 286 -1.19 -23.26 -7.49
N ARG A 287 0.14 -23.24 -7.54
CA ARG A 287 1.02 -24.28 -7.01
C ARG A 287 1.79 -23.76 -5.81
N ILE A 288 2.30 -24.67 -4.99
CA ILE A 288 3.16 -24.36 -3.85
C ILE A 288 4.53 -24.96 -4.09
N TYR A 289 5.54 -24.14 -4.26
CA TYR A 289 6.92 -24.60 -4.44
C TYR A 289 7.59 -24.71 -3.07
N ALA A 290 8.31 -25.83 -2.85
CA ALA A 290 9.20 -26.03 -1.71
C ALA A 290 10.64 -26.09 -2.23
N LEU A 291 11.51 -25.19 -1.73
CA LEU A 291 12.86 -25.02 -2.24
C LEU A 291 13.86 -24.92 -1.08
N GLY A 292 15.04 -25.50 -1.27
CA GLY A 292 16.15 -25.36 -0.34
C GLY A 292 15.91 -26.03 1.00
N GLY A 293 16.55 -25.46 2.02
CA GLY A 293 16.60 -26.01 3.37
C GLY A 293 17.72 -27.03 3.54
N ARG A 294 17.67 -27.72 4.67
CA ARG A 294 18.62 -28.75 5.04
C ARG A 294 17.95 -30.04 5.48
N MET A 295 18.67 -31.13 5.34
CA MET A 295 18.38 -32.42 5.93
C MET A 295 19.46 -32.76 6.95
N ASP A 296 19.07 -33.29 8.11
CA ASP A 296 20.03 -33.80 9.11
C ASP A 296 20.23 -35.31 8.88
N HIS A 297 21.49 -35.75 8.87
CA HIS A 297 21.87 -37.16 8.82
C HIS A 297 23.01 -37.43 9.81
N VAL A 298 22.68 -38.14 10.89
CA VAL A 298 23.55 -38.60 12.00
C VAL A 298 24.50 -37.52 12.56
N ASP A 299 25.57 -37.19 11.85
CA ASP A 299 26.61 -36.25 12.28
C ASP A 299 26.74 -35.00 11.39
N ARG A 300 25.95 -34.87 10.32
CA ARG A 300 26.06 -33.75 9.36
C ARG A 300 24.71 -33.25 8.87
N CYS A 301 24.70 -31.99 8.46
CA CYS A 301 23.60 -31.37 7.72
C CYS A 301 23.96 -31.30 6.24
N PHE A 302 22.99 -31.52 5.37
CA PHE A 302 23.14 -31.49 3.92
C PHE A 302 22.15 -30.51 3.31
N ASP A 303 22.60 -29.76 2.31
CA ASP A 303 21.73 -28.89 1.52
C ASP A 303 20.74 -29.73 0.71
N VAL A 304 19.47 -29.31 0.72
CA VAL A 304 18.44 -29.93 -0.14
C VAL A 304 18.32 -29.13 -1.43
N LEU A 305 18.93 -29.65 -2.50
CA LEU A 305 18.89 -29.01 -3.82
C LEU A 305 17.60 -29.31 -4.60
N ALA A 306 16.95 -30.43 -4.32
CA ALA A 306 15.71 -30.80 -4.99
C ALA A 306 14.67 -29.70 -4.83
N VAL A 307 13.94 -29.39 -5.89
CA VAL A 307 12.78 -28.50 -5.86
C VAL A 307 11.56 -29.29 -6.27
N GLU A 308 10.47 -29.07 -5.55
CA GLU A 308 9.21 -29.73 -5.79
C GLU A 308 8.08 -28.72 -5.66
N TYR A 309 7.02 -28.88 -6.45
CA TYR A 309 5.79 -28.13 -6.27
C TYR A 309 4.63 -29.06 -5.95
N TYR A 310 3.70 -28.56 -5.14
CA TYR A 310 2.47 -29.21 -4.77
C TYR A 310 1.28 -28.57 -5.49
N VAL A 311 0.37 -29.41 -5.96
CA VAL A 311 -0.91 -29.01 -6.59
C VAL A 311 -2.05 -29.34 -5.63
N PRO A 312 -2.69 -28.34 -5.00
CA PRO A 312 -3.79 -28.56 -4.05
C PRO A 312 -4.96 -29.37 -4.59
N GLU A 313 -5.28 -29.24 -5.89
CA GLU A 313 -6.42 -29.88 -6.53
C GLU A 313 -6.24 -31.39 -6.67
N THR A 314 -4.99 -31.85 -6.87
CA THR A 314 -4.68 -33.28 -7.07
C THR A 314 -4.00 -33.92 -5.87
N ASP A 315 -3.63 -33.13 -4.84
CA ASP A 315 -2.90 -33.58 -3.65
C ASP A 315 -1.59 -34.31 -3.99
N GLN A 316 -0.83 -33.74 -4.94
CA GLN A 316 0.38 -34.36 -5.48
C GLN A 316 1.57 -33.39 -5.52
N TRP A 317 2.76 -33.95 -5.28
CA TRP A 317 4.05 -33.29 -5.43
C TRP A 317 4.73 -33.70 -6.74
N THR A 318 5.29 -32.73 -7.44
CA THR A 318 6.07 -32.93 -8.67
C THR A 318 7.44 -32.29 -8.53
N THR A 319 8.50 -33.08 -8.77
CA THR A 319 9.88 -32.58 -8.80
C THR A 319 10.16 -31.80 -10.08
N VAL A 320 10.92 -30.72 -9.95
CA VAL A 320 11.36 -29.82 -11.03
C VAL A 320 12.87 -29.58 -10.96
N SER A 321 13.43 -28.74 -11.82
CA SER A 321 14.87 -28.48 -11.89
C SER A 321 15.46 -28.10 -10.52
N PRO A 322 16.51 -28.81 -10.06
CA PRO A 322 17.09 -28.59 -8.74
C PRO A 322 17.83 -27.25 -8.65
N MET A 323 17.94 -26.71 -7.44
CA MET A 323 18.76 -25.53 -7.13
C MET A 323 20.22 -25.78 -7.52
N ARG A 324 20.91 -24.71 -7.93
CA ARG A 324 22.34 -24.74 -8.29
C ARG A 324 23.25 -24.65 -7.09
N ALA A 325 22.78 -24.01 -6.03
CA ALA A 325 23.47 -23.92 -4.75
C ALA A 325 22.51 -24.21 -3.59
N GLY A 326 23.05 -24.78 -2.51
CA GLY A 326 22.31 -24.99 -1.27
C GLY A 326 22.03 -23.66 -0.56
N GLN A 327 20.77 -23.44 -0.19
CA GLN A 327 20.33 -22.28 0.58
C GLN A 327 19.27 -22.71 1.61
N SER A 328 19.63 -22.65 2.88
CA SER A 328 18.72 -22.77 4.02
C SER A 328 18.58 -21.41 4.72
N GLU A 329 17.48 -21.18 5.44
CA GLU A 329 17.22 -19.88 6.11
C GLU A 329 17.29 -18.69 5.12
N ALA A 330 16.93 -18.93 3.86
CA ALA A 330 16.97 -17.94 2.80
C ALA A 330 15.64 -17.19 2.70
N GLY A 331 15.71 -15.92 2.34
CA GLY A 331 14.52 -15.16 1.95
C GLY A 331 13.98 -15.69 0.62
N CYS A 332 12.65 -15.73 0.48
CA CYS A 332 12.00 -16.23 -0.72
C CYS A 332 10.78 -15.37 -1.10
N CYS A 333 10.69 -15.00 -2.37
CA CYS A 333 9.51 -14.31 -2.89
C CYS A 333 9.22 -14.67 -4.35
N LEU A 334 7.96 -14.52 -4.75
CA LEU A 334 7.55 -14.52 -6.15
C LEU A 334 7.52 -13.07 -6.62
N LEU A 335 8.21 -12.78 -7.71
CA LEU A 335 8.11 -11.52 -8.44
C LEU A 335 7.79 -11.84 -9.90
N GLU A 336 6.66 -11.30 -10.37
CA GLU A 336 6.07 -11.63 -11.66
C GLU A 336 5.82 -13.14 -11.79
N LYS A 337 6.69 -13.85 -12.51
CA LYS A 337 6.61 -15.31 -12.73
C LYS A 337 7.85 -16.06 -12.25
N LYS A 338 8.74 -15.37 -11.52
CA LYS A 338 10.03 -15.90 -11.10
C LYS A 338 10.12 -15.96 -9.58
N ILE A 339 10.62 -17.08 -9.09
CA ILE A 339 10.91 -17.27 -7.67
C ILE A 339 12.35 -16.80 -7.42
N TYR A 340 12.52 -15.91 -6.46
CA TYR A 340 13.81 -15.41 -6.02
C TYR A 340 14.14 -16.03 -4.67
N ILE A 341 15.29 -16.73 -4.59
CA ILE A 341 15.84 -17.26 -3.34
C ILE A 341 17.09 -16.46 -3.01
N VAL A 342 17.10 -15.84 -1.83
CA VAL A 342 18.00 -14.74 -1.52
C VAL A 342 18.75 -15.02 -0.21
N GLY A 343 20.08 -15.05 -0.27
CA GLY A 343 20.95 -15.23 0.89
C GLY A 343 20.86 -16.63 1.50
N GLY A 344 20.89 -16.74 2.82
CA GLY A 344 20.81 -17.99 3.56
C GLY A 344 22.18 -18.60 3.86
N TYR A 345 22.14 -19.86 4.30
CA TYR A 345 23.30 -20.65 4.71
C TYR A 345 23.49 -21.84 3.79
N ASN A 346 24.71 -22.02 3.30
CA ASN A 346 25.14 -23.16 2.50
C ASN A 346 25.89 -24.16 3.39
N TRP A 347 25.32 -25.36 3.58
CA TRP A 347 25.87 -26.37 4.48
C TRP A 347 27.11 -27.06 3.91
N HIS A 348 27.18 -27.21 2.59
CA HIS A 348 28.34 -27.79 1.92
C HIS A 348 29.59 -26.93 2.07
N LEU A 349 29.46 -25.62 1.88
CA LEU A 349 30.54 -24.63 1.98
C LEU A 349 30.72 -24.08 3.41
N ASN A 350 29.77 -24.36 4.30
CA ASN A 350 29.76 -23.92 5.69
C ASN A 350 29.88 -22.39 5.83
N ASN A 351 29.13 -21.65 5.04
CA ASN A 351 29.13 -20.18 5.04
C ASN A 351 27.74 -19.57 4.82
N VAL A 352 27.62 -18.29 5.22
CA VAL A 352 26.49 -17.44 4.85
C VAL A 352 26.74 -16.92 3.44
N THR A 353 25.76 -17.03 2.57
CA THR A 353 25.88 -16.66 1.15
C THR A 353 25.18 -15.33 0.84
N SER A 354 25.69 -14.62 -0.16
CA SER A 354 25.04 -13.46 -0.77
C SER A 354 24.31 -13.80 -2.07
N ILE A 355 24.34 -15.08 -2.48
CA ILE A 355 23.76 -15.56 -3.73
C ILE A 355 22.24 -15.29 -3.77
N VAL A 356 21.79 -14.90 -4.96
CA VAL A 356 20.38 -14.84 -5.34
C VAL A 356 20.17 -15.79 -6.51
N GLN A 357 19.42 -16.87 -6.29
CA GLN A 357 19.01 -17.78 -7.34
C GLN A 357 17.62 -17.39 -7.83
N VAL A 358 17.44 -17.38 -9.16
CA VAL A 358 16.19 -16.99 -9.81
C VAL A 358 15.66 -18.15 -10.63
N TYR A 359 14.48 -18.66 -10.27
CA TYR A 359 13.84 -19.78 -10.92
C TYR A 359 12.62 -19.32 -11.73
N ASN A 360 12.59 -19.66 -13.02
CA ASN A 360 11.48 -19.36 -13.90
C ASN A 360 10.42 -20.48 -13.83
N THR A 361 9.24 -20.14 -13.33
CA THR A 361 8.15 -21.12 -13.11
C THR A 361 7.49 -21.62 -14.40
N GLU A 362 7.69 -20.94 -15.54
CA GLU A 362 7.13 -21.34 -16.83
C GLU A 362 8.05 -22.27 -17.62
N THR A 363 9.36 -22.04 -17.55
CA THR A 363 10.36 -22.80 -18.32
C THR A 363 11.00 -23.93 -17.54
N ASP A 364 10.82 -23.99 -16.22
CA ASP A 364 11.54 -24.93 -15.35
C ASP A 364 13.06 -24.78 -15.47
N GLU A 365 13.53 -23.52 -15.48
CA GLU A 365 14.95 -23.20 -15.63
C GLU A 365 15.39 -22.17 -14.59
N TRP A 366 16.64 -22.31 -14.16
CA TRP A 366 17.33 -21.33 -13.33
C TRP A 366 18.04 -20.31 -14.20
N GLU A 367 17.90 -19.03 -13.89
CA GLU A 367 18.64 -17.96 -14.54
C GLU A 367 20.03 -17.82 -13.92
N ARG A 368 20.89 -16.98 -14.51
CA ARG A 368 22.22 -16.71 -13.95
C ARG A 368 22.09 -16.10 -12.55
N ASP A 369 22.84 -16.66 -11.61
CA ASP A 369 22.89 -16.22 -10.22
C ASP A 369 23.25 -14.72 -10.13
N LEU A 370 22.59 -14.03 -9.21
CA LEU A 370 22.91 -12.65 -8.83
C LEU A 370 23.49 -12.66 -7.41
N HIS A 371 23.96 -11.50 -6.94
CA HIS A 371 24.55 -11.37 -5.62
C HIS A 371 24.11 -10.09 -4.93
N PHE A 372 23.76 -10.19 -3.65
CA PHE A 372 23.69 -9.03 -2.78
C PHE A 372 25.10 -8.52 -2.42
N PRO A 373 25.24 -7.23 -2.03
CA PRO A 373 26.51 -6.67 -1.60
C PRO A 373 27.11 -7.36 -0.37
N GLU A 374 26.26 -7.83 0.54
CA GLU A 374 26.65 -8.50 1.77
C GLU A 374 25.93 -9.86 1.90
N SER A 375 26.59 -10.82 2.54
CA SER A 375 25.99 -12.12 2.88
C SER A 375 25.09 -12.00 4.10
N PHE A 376 23.93 -12.66 4.09
CA PHE A 376 23.00 -12.68 5.22
C PHE A 376 22.15 -13.97 5.22
N ALA A 377 21.57 -14.32 6.36
CA ALA A 377 20.66 -15.46 6.53
C ALA A 377 19.60 -15.15 7.61
N GLY A 378 18.55 -15.96 7.68
CA GLY A 378 17.51 -15.86 8.71
C GLY A 378 16.47 -14.77 8.44
N ILE A 379 16.12 -14.58 7.16
CA ILE A 379 15.07 -13.63 6.72
C ILE A 379 13.68 -14.21 6.93
#